data_AF-A0A958VNU8-F1
#
_entry.id   AF-A0A958VNU8-F1
#
_cell.length_a   1.000
_cell.length_b   1.000
_cell.length_c   1.000
_cell.angle_alpha   90.00
_cell.angle_beta   90.00
_cell.angle_gamma   90.00
#
_symmetry.space_group_name_H-M   'P 1'
#
loop_
_entity.id
_entity.type
_entity.pdbx_description
1 polymer ?
#
loop_
_entity_poly.entity_id
_entity_poly.type
_entity_poly.pdbx_seq_one_letter_code
_entity_poly.pdbx_strand_id
1 'polypeptide(L)'
;MPRDIRDILKEDTRDFIKLSDKHREKFEDKLFKQHTPKKRSYFFLKAAASIAVLVGFAYYFITNNGSVDETIPSTEITNLGSVSPEMKQIENYYLTAINYEMASLETTPESEEVLNTYLEKIALLTDKYKELTKELSNKGINEKTINALITNLQLRLQLLLELKDTISELKNPKHIENEKLTI
;
A
#
# COMPACT_ATOMS: atom_id res chain seq x y z
N MET A 1 -46.03 -36.51 60.73
CA MET A 1 -46.07 -37.76 59.93
C MET A 1 -46.70 -37.43 58.58
N PRO A 2 -46.14 -37.88 57.45
CA PRO A 2 -46.72 -37.64 56.13
C PRO A 2 -48.02 -38.43 55.99
N ARG A 3 -49.09 -37.79 55.53
CA ARG A 3 -50.39 -38.42 55.27
C ARG A 3 -50.35 -39.15 53.92
N ASP A 4 -50.94 -40.34 53.85
CA ASP A 4 -51.02 -41.12 52.61
C ASP A 4 -51.96 -40.43 51.62
N ILE A 5 -51.51 -40.29 50.38
CA ILE A 5 -52.22 -39.56 49.31
C ILE A 5 -53.55 -40.24 48.98
N ARG A 6 -53.64 -41.56 49.13
CA ARG A 6 -54.90 -42.28 48.88
C ARG A 6 -55.98 -41.90 49.88
N ASP A 7 -55.60 -41.67 51.14
CA ASP A 7 -56.53 -41.31 52.20
C ASP A 7 -56.99 -39.85 52.02
N ILE A 8 -56.08 -38.96 51.60
CA ILE A 8 -56.41 -37.57 51.23
C ILE A 8 -57.38 -37.52 50.04
N LEU A 9 -57.20 -38.39 49.04
CA LEU A 9 -58.06 -38.41 47.85
C LEU A 9 -59.46 -38.97 48.13
N LYS A 10 -59.58 -39.88 49.11
CA LYS A 10 -60.88 -40.41 49.56
C LYS A 10 -61.67 -39.41 50.40
N GLU A 11 -60.97 -38.56 51.15
CA GLU A 11 -61.56 -37.48 51.94
C GLU A 11 -61.90 -36.24 51.07
N ASP A 12 -61.36 -36.18 49.85
CA ASP A 12 -61.64 -35.15 48.88
C ASP A 12 -63.00 -35.39 48.19
N THR A 13 -64.06 -34.80 48.76
CA THR A 13 -65.43 -34.88 48.25
C THR A 13 -65.74 -33.87 47.14
N ARG A 14 -64.72 -33.25 46.52
CA ARG A 14 -64.94 -32.28 45.44
C ARG A 14 -65.47 -32.99 44.21
N ASP A 15 -66.59 -32.49 43.68
CA ASP A 15 -67.16 -32.99 42.42
C ASP A 15 -66.10 -32.95 41.32
N PHE A 16 -65.89 -34.07 40.63
CA PHE A 16 -65.01 -34.11 39.47
C PHE A 16 -65.59 -33.22 38.37
N ILE A 17 -65.17 -31.96 38.33
CA ILE A 17 -65.56 -31.01 37.29
C ILE A 17 -65.09 -31.58 35.95
N LYS A 18 -66.05 -31.96 35.10
CA LYS A 18 -65.74 -32.46 33.77
C LYS A 18 -65.00 -31.37 33.01
N LEU A 19 -63.79 -31.68 32.57
CA LEU A 19 -62.99 -30.74 31.78
C LEU A 19 -63.74 -30.41 30.48
N SER A 20 -63.53 -29.19 29.98
CA SER A 20 -64.04 -28.80 28.66
C SER A 20 -63.53 -29.76 27.59
N ASP A 21 -64.38 -30.11 26.62
CA ASP A 21 -64.04 -31.07 25.55
C ASP A 21 -62.77 -30.65 24.76
N LYS A 22 -62.47 -29.34 24.72
CA LYS A 22 -61.28 -28.78 24.05
C LYS A 22 -60.01 -28.74 24.91
N HIS A 23 -60.07 -29.25 26.14
CA HIS A 23 -58.91 -29.24 27.03
C HIS A 23 -57.74 -30.05 26.46
N ARG A 24 -58.03 -31.21 25.86
CA ARG A 24 -57.05 -32.10 25.24
C ARG A 24 -56.30 -31.40 24.10
N GLU A 25 -57.03 -30.79 23.20
CA GLU A 25 -56.49 -30.04 22.05
C GLU A 25 -55.60 -28.86 22.52
N LYS A 26 -56.07 -28.09 23.52
CA LYS A 26 -55.27 -27.00 24.11
C LYS A 26 -54.00 -27.49 24.80
N PHE A 27 -54.06 -28.67 25.41
CA PHE A 27 -52.89 -29.29 26.03
C PHE A 27 -51.88 -29.72 24.95
N GLU A 28 -52.35 -30.34 23.87
CA GLU A 28 -51.51 -30.77 22.76
C GLU A 28 -50.83 -29.59 22.06
N ASP A 29 -51.55 -28.49 21.78
CA ASP A 29 -50.95 -27.28 21.20
C ASP A 29 -49.85 -26.68 22.11
N LYS A 30 -50.08 -26.65 23.43
CA LYS A 30 -49.07 -26.21 24.40
C LYS A 30 -47.86 -27.15 24.46
N LEU A 31 -48.10 -28.46 24.35
CA LEU A 31 -47.05 -29.48 24.33
C LEU A 31 -46.17 -29.32 23.08
N PHE A 32 -46.77 -29.19 21.90
CA PHE A 32 -46.03 -28.97 20.65
C PHE A 32 -45.20 -27.68 20.68
N LYS A 33 -45.74 -26.58 21.22
CA LYS A 33 -44.99 -25.33 21.41
C LYS A 33 -43.78 -25.46 22.35
N GLN A 34 -43.82 -26.36 23.32
CA GLN A 34 -42.68 -26.64 24.19
C GLN A 34 -41.62 -27.52 23.52
N HIS A 35 -42.02 -28.42 22.62
CA HIS A 35 -41.10 -29.36 21.95
C HIS A 35 -40.44 -28.82 20.68
N THR A 36 -40.70 -27.59 20.25
CA THR A 36 -39.91 -26.99 19.17
C THR A 36 -38.57 -26.49 19.72
N PRO A 37 -37.42 -27.09 19.37
CA PRO A 37 -36.13 -26.55 19.77
C PRO A 37 -35.97 -25.16 19.14
N LYS A 38 -35.86 -24.12 19.98
CA LYS A 38 -35.51 -22.78 19.51
C LYS A 38 -34.13 -22.86 18.85
N LYS A 39 -34.10 -22.87 17.52
CA LYS A 39 -32.85 -22.80 16.75
C LYS A 39 -32.17 -21.47 17.08
N ARG A 40 -31.05 -21.52 17.81
CA ARG A 40 -30.25 -20.33 18.08
C ARG A 40 -29.65 -19.86 16.75
N SER A 41 -30.03 -18.67 16.32
CA SER A 41 -29.48 -18.07 15.10
C SER A 41 -28.13 -17.44 15.44
N TYR A 42 -27.06 -17.98 14.88
CA TYR A 42 -25.70 -17.44 14.99
C TYR A 42 -25.41 -16.37 13.92
N PHE A 43 -26.43 -15.71 13.37
CA PHE A 43 -26.27 -14.74 12.29
C PHE A 43 -25.29 -13.62 12.69
N PHE A 44 -25.40 -13.09 13.90
CA PHE A 44 -24.48 -12.09 14.44
C PHE A 44 -23.05 -12.63 14.61
N LEU A 45 -22.90 -13.90 15.01
CA LEU A 45 -21.57 -14.52 15.12
C LEU A 45 -20.91 -14.73 13.75
N LYS A 46 -21.69 -15.10 12.72
CA LYS A 46 -21.21 -15.23 11.35
C LYS A 46 -20.77 -13.89 10.77
N ALA A 47 -21.54 -12.82 11.03
CA ALA A 47 -21.18 -11.46 10.63
C ALA A 47 -19.92 -10.95 11.36
N ALA A 48 -19.80 -11.22 12.66
CA ALA A 48 -18.61 -10.87 13.43
C ALA A 48 -17.36 -11.61 12.91
N ALA A 49 -17.49 -12.90 12.61
CA ALA A 49 -16.39 -13.70 12.07
C ALA A 49 -15.91 -13.18 10.70
N SER A 50 -16.81 -12.76 9.81
CA SER A 50 -16.38 -12.20 8.52
C SER A 50 -15.64 -10.87 8.68
N ILE A 51 -16.08 -10.01 9.60
CA ILE A 51 -15.41 -8.74 9.89
C ILE A 51 -14.02 -9.00 10.49
N ALA A 52 -13.89 -9.94 11.42
CA ALA A 52 -12.61 -10.29 12.04
C ALA A 52 -11.59 -10.79 11.01
N VAL A 53 -12.02 -11.59 10.02
CA VAL A 53 -11.15 -12.05 8.93
C VAL A 53 -10.67 -10.88 8.07
N LEU A 54 -11.55 -9.95 7.69
CA LEU A 54 -11.17 -8.78 6.90
C LEU A 54 -10.19 -7.87 7.65
N VAL A 55 -10.42 -7.64 8.95
CA VAL A 55 -9.51 -6.86 9.80
C VAL A 55 -8.17 -7.57 9.96
N GLY A 56 -8.17 -8.90 10.11
CA GLY A 56 -6.94 -9.70 10.18
C GLY A 56 -6.13 -9.64 8.89
N PHE A 57 -6.78 -9.73 7.72
CA PHE A 57 -6.11 -9.57 6.43
C PHE A 57 -5.59 -8.14 6.21
N ALA A 58 -6.38 -7.12 6.58
CA ALA A 58 -5.93 -5.73 6.52
C ALA A 58 -4.72 -5.50 7.43
N TYR A 59 -4.77 -6.00 8.66
CA TYR A 59 -3.65 -5.95 9.60
C TYR A 59 -2.41 -6.65 9.05
N TYR A 60 -2.57 -7.88 8.53
CA TYR A 60 -1.48 -8.63 7.90
C TYR A 60 -0.85 -7.88 6.73
N PHE A 61 -1.67 -7.29 5.85
CA PHE A 61 -1.18 -6.46 4.74
C PHE A 61 -0.42 -5.22 5.23
N ILE A 62 -0.94 -4.51 6.24
CA ILE A 62 -0.28 -3.35 6.83
C ILE A 62 1.07 -3.74 7.46
N THR A 63 1.13 -4.88 8.16
CA THR A 63 2.37 -5.32 8.82
C THR A 63 3.41 -5.91 7.87
N ASN A 64 2.98 -6.57 6.78
CA ASN A 64 3.91 -7.22 5.83
C ASN A 64 4.33 -6.34 4.64
N ASN A 65 3.53 -5.35 4.23
CA ASN A 65 3.82 -4.52 3.05
C ASN A 65 4.46 -3.15 3.36
N GLY A 66 5.04 -2.99 4.55
CA GLY A 66 5.75 -1.77 4.91
C GLY A 66 4.83 -0.76 5.57
N SER A 67 5.27 -0.38 6.76
CA SER A 67 4.86 0.78 7.53
C SER A 67 4.49 1.98 6.64
N VAL A 68 3.21 2.29 6.56
CA VAL A 68 2.78 3.70 6.59
C VAL A 68 2.92 4.10 8.05
N ASP A 69 4.15 4.46 8.43
CA ASP A 69 4.45 4.96 9.75
C ASP A 69 3.84 6.36 9.84
N GLU A 70 2.63 6.46 10.37
CA GLU A 70 2.12 7.69 11.00
C GLU A 70 2.74 7.87 12.40
N THR A 71 4.04 7.62 12.53
CA THR A 71 4.82 8.17 13.62
C THR A 71 5.23 9.59 13.23
N ILE A 72 4.68 10.55 13.97
CA ILE A 72 5.25 11.87 14.29
C ILE A 72 6.58 12.13 13.55
N PRO A 73 6.66 13.10 12.62
CA PRO A 73 7.79 13.20 11.71
C PRO A 73 9.04 13.55 12.51
N SER A 74 9.89 12.57 12.78
CA SER A 74 11.31 12.82 12.55
C SER A 74 11.38 13.21 11.09
N THR A 75 11.70 14.47 10.81
CA THR A 75 11.96 15.03 9.49
C THR A 75 13.15 14.30 8.87
N GLU A 76 12.96 13.04 8.50
CA GLU A 76 13.96 12.24 7.83
C GLU A 76 14.00 12.76 6.40
N ILE A 77 15.10 13.44 6.08
CA ILE A 77 15.27 14.06 4.77
C ILE A 77 15.63 12.93 3.82
N THR A 78 14.62 12.35 3.19
CA THR A 78 14.77 11.22 2.26
C THR A 78 15.09 11.65 0.83
N ASN A 79 14.91 12.95 0.51
CA ASN A 79 15.20 13.55 -0.78
C ASN A 79 15.18 15.08 -0.69
N LEU A 80 15.58 15.76 -1.78
CA LEU A 80 15.58 17.22 -1.87
C LEU A 80 14.17 17.81 -1.64
N GLY A 81 13.12 17.15 -2.14
CA GLY A 81 11.74 17.58 -1.98
C GLY A 81 11.19 17.52 -0.56
N SER A 82 11.90 16.86 0.37
CA SER A 82 11.57 16.86 1.79
C SER A 82 11.98 18.17 2.51
N VAL A 83 12.77 19.02 1.86
CA VAL A 83 13.27 20.29 2.42
C VAL A 83 12.21 21.39 2.36
N SER A 84 11.57 21.58 1.20
CA SER A 84 10.52 22.59 1.00
C SER A 84 9.64 22.27 -0.22
N PRO A 85 8.44 22.86 -0.33
CA PRO A 85 7.58 22.71 -1.50
C PRO A 85 8.25 23.14 -2.82
N GLU A 86 9.05 24.21 -2.79
CA GLU A 86 9.79 24.72 -3.94
C GLU A 86 10.88 23.73 -4.37
N MET A 87 11.62 23.16 -3.40
CA MET A 87 12.63 22.13 -3.66
C MET A 87 12.03 20.87 -4.26
N LYS A 88 10.82 20.50 -3.82
CA LYS A 88 10.08 19.37 -4.40
C LYS A 88 9.70 19.59 -5.86
N GLN A 89 9.33 20.81 -6.23
CA GLN A 89 9.03 21.15 -7.62
C GLN A 89 10.28 21.03 -8.50
N ILE A 90 11.42 21.53 -8.02
CA ILE A 90 12.71 21.43 -8.71
C ILE A 90 13.12 19.97 -8.89
N GLU A 91 13.07 19.17 -7.82
CA GLU A 91 13.40 17.74 -7.89
C GLU A 91 12.50 17.01 -8.88
N ASN A 92 11.18 17.21 -8.78
CA ASN A 92 10.22 16.59 -9.70
C ASN A 92 10.48 16.98 -11.16
N TYR A 93 10.78 18.25 -11.43
CA TYR A 93 11.11 18.72 -12.78
C TYR A 93 12.29 17.94 -13.37
N TYR A 94 13.41 17.89 -12.65
CA TYR A 94 14.61 17.20 -13.15
C TYR A 94 14.41 15.69 -13.24
N LEU A 95 13.78 15.05 -12.26
CA LEU A 95 13.53 13.60 -12.31
C LEU A 95 12.61 13.25 -13.49
N THR A 96 11.59 14.07 -13.76
CA THR A 96 10.71 13.87 -14.92
C THR A 96 11.49 14.01 -16.22
N ALA A 97 12.32 15.04 -16.35
CA ALA A 97 13.15 15.25 -17.54
C ALA A 97 14.17 14.11 -17.74
N ILE A 98 14.85 13.69 -16.68
CA ILE A 98 15.80 12.56 -16.69
C ILE A 98 15.08 11.28 -17.15
N ASN A 99 13.92 10.96 -16.56
CA ASN A 99 13.15 9.77 -16.93
C ASN A 99 12.67 9.83 -18.38
N TYR A 100 12.26 11.01 -18.85
CA TYR A 100 11.85 11.21 -20.24
C TYR A 100 13.02 10.98 -21.20
N GLU A 101 14.19 11.58 -20.95
CA GLU A 101 15.36 11.40 -21.81
C GLU A 101 15.85 9.95 -21.77
N MET A 102 15.93 9.31 -20.60
CA MET A 102 16.28 7.89 -20.49
C MET A 102 15.33 6.97 -21.28
N ALA A 103 14.02 7.24 -21.25
CA ALA A 103 13.04 6.46 -22.01
C ALA A 103 13.15 6.66 -23.52
N SER A 104 13.75 7.77 -23.97
CA SER A 104 13.99 8.07 -25.38
C SER A 104 15.28 7.49 -25.95
N LEU A 105 16.14 6.89 -25.10
CA LEU A 105 17.39 6.29 -25.53
C LEU A 105 17.15 5.00 -26.32
N GLU A 106 17.54 5.01 -27.58
CA GLU A 106 17.54 3.82 -28.44
C GLU A 106 18.91 3.13 -28.39
N THR A 107 18.93 1.84 -28.03
CA THR A 107 20.15 1.03 -28.09
C THR A 107 20.35 0.51 -29.51
N THR A 108 21.43 0.92 -30.18
CA THR A 108 21.92 0.27 -31.41
C THR A 108 23.27 -0.40 -31.14
N PRO A 109 23.65 -1.45 -31.89
CA PRO A 109 24.96 -2.10 -31.71
C PRO A 109 26.15 -1.15 -31.89
N GLU A 110 25.98 -0.12 -32.73
CA GLU A 110 27.01 0.90 -33.01
C GLU A 110 27.14 1.93 -31.87
N SER A 111 26.08 2.14 -31.08
CA SER A 111 26.07 3.11 -29.98
C SER A 111 26.21 2.47 -28.59
N GLU A 112 26.29 1.14 -28.50
CA GLU A 112 26.25 0.39 -27.24
C GLU A 112 27.41 0.76 -26.30
N GLU A 113 28.63 0.86 -26.81
CA GLU A 113 29.82 1.21 -26.02
C GLU A 113 29.72 2.63 -25.43
N VAL A 114 29.31 3.59 -26.26
CA VAL A 114 29.11 4.99 -25.84
C VAL A 114 27.98 5.06 -24.81
N LEU A 115 26.86 4.39 -25.07
CA LEU A 115 25.73 4.31 -24.16
C LEU A 115 26.15 3.81 -22.78
N ASN A 116 26.86 2.67 -22.72
CA ASN A 116 27.32 2.09 -21.46
C ASN A 116 28.21 3.06 -20.68
N THR A 117 29.15 3.72 -21.35
CA THR A 117 30.06 4.70 -20.72
C THR A 117 29.30 5.87 -20.07
N TYR A 118 28.29 6.42 -20.74
CA TYR A 118 27.48 7.51 -20.18
C TYR A 118 26.56 7.02 -19.06
N LEU A 119 25.93 5.85 -19.21
CA LEU A 119 25.08 5.26 -18.19
C LEU A 119 25.85 4.95 -16.90
N GLU A 120 27.10 4.51 -16.99
CA GLU A 120 27.98 4.35 -15.81
C GLU A 120 28.21 5.67 -15.08
N LYS A 121 28.51 6.76 -15.79
CA LYS A 121 28.66 8.09 -15.19
C LYS A 121 27.36 8.57 -14.52
N ILE A 122 26.22 8.33 -15.14
CA ILE A 122 24.90 8.66 -14.58
C ILE A 122 24.61 7.83 -13.33
N ALA A 123 25.00 6.55 -13.31
CA ALA A 123 24.87 5.69 -12.14
C ALA A 123 25.72 6.20 -10.97
N LEU A 124 26.98 6.59 -11.23
CA LEU A 124 27.85 7.22 -10.22
C LEU A 124 27.23 8.49 -9.63
N LEU A 125 26.66 9.36 -10.47
CA LEU A 125 25.94 10.54 -10.00
C LEU A 125 24.70 10.16 -9.18
N THR A 126 23.95 9.14 -9.60
CA THR A 126 22.77 8.65 -8.87
C THR A 126 23.13 8.16 -7.47
N ASP A 127 24.25 7.45 -7.33
CA ASP A 127 24.72 7.01 -6.01
C ASP A 127 25.24 8.17 -5.18
N LYS A 128 25.91 9.15 -5.81
CA LYS A 128 26.33 10.37 -5.13
C LYS A 128 25.13 11.18 -4.62
N TYR A 129 24.01 11.21 -5.35
CA TYR A 129 22.77 11.83 -4.89
C TYR A 129 22.30 11.21 -3.57
N LYS A 130 22.23 9.87 -3.52
CA LYS A 130 21.83 9.13 -2.30
C LYS A 130 22.75 9.45 -1.12
N GLU A 131 24.05 9.55 -1.37
CA GLU A 131 25.03 9.90 -0.34
C GLU A 131 24.82 11.33 0.19
N LEU A 132 24.61 12.29 -0.71
CA LEU A 132 24.32 13.68 -0.35
C LEU A 132 23.01 13.81 0.42
N THR A 133 21.99 13.03 0.08
CA THR A 133 20.73 13.00 0.83
C THR A 133 20.91 12.46 2.24
N LYS A 134 21.69 11.39 2.42
CA LYS A 134 22.07 10.89 3.75
C LYS A 134 22.86 11.92 4.54
N GLU A 135 23.78 12.63 3.89
CA GLU A 135 24.53 13.72 4.52
C GLU A 135 23.60 14.85 4.97
N LEU A 136 22.64 15.23 4.14
CA LEU A 136 21.64 16.27 4.46
C LEU A 136 20.78 15.87 5.66
N SER A 137 20.37 14.59 5.74
CA SER A 137 19.63 14.06 6.89
C SER A 137 20.48 14.04 8.17
N ASN A 138 21.76 13.66 8.07
CA ASN A 138 22.65 13.49 9.23
C ASN A 138 23.20 14.82 9.77
N LYS A 139 23.59 15.74 8.88
CA LYS A 139 24.21 17.03 9.24
C LYS A 139 23.19 18.17 9.33
N GLY A 140 21.93 17.91 8.94
CA GLY A 140 20.88 18.92 8.86
C GLY A 140 20.92 19.71 7.56
N ILE A 141 19.82 20.45 7.33
CA ILE A 141 19.59 21.23 6.12
C ILE A 141 20.70 22.28 5.96
N ASN A 142 21.47 22.18 4.88
CA ASN A 142 22.46 23.20 4.53
C ASN A 142 22.43 23.49 3.03
N GLU A 143 22.67 24.76 2.69
CA GLU A 143 22.61 25.27 1.32
C GLU A 143 23.63 24.59 0.39
N LYS A 144 24.83 24.27 0.87
CA LYS A 144 25.88 23.63 0.06
C LYS A 144 25.44 22.24 -0.41
N THR A 145 24.83 21.46 0.46
CA THR A 145 24.33 20.11 0.15
C THR A 145 23.07 20.18 -0.70
N ILE A 146 22.19 21.16 -0.48
CA ILE A 146 21.04 21.44 -1.38
C ILE A 146 21.54 21.74 -2.79
N ASN A 147 22.49 22.67 -2.93
CA ASN A 147 23.07 23.03 -4.22
C ASN A 147 23.77 21.83 -4.86
N ALA A 148 24.48 21.01 -4.09
CA ALA A 148 25.09 19.79 -4.60
C ALA A 148 24.06 18.76 -5.11
N LEU A 149 22.92 18.62 -4.44
CA LEU A 149 21.81 17.76 -4.89
C LEU A 149 21.21 18.28 -6.22
N ILE A 150 20.99 19.59 -6.32
CA ILE A 150 20.48 20.23 -7.56
C ILE A 150 21.49 20.06 -8.69
N THR A 151 22.76 20.36 -8.45
CA THR A 151 23.83 20.20 -9.45
C THR A 151 23.95 18.75 -9.91
N ASN A 152 23.78 17.78 -9.01
CA ASN A 152 23.77 16.38 -9.37
C ASN A 152 22.65 16.04 -10.37
N LEU A 153 21.43 16.51 -10.11
CA LEU A 153 20.28 16.34 -11.01
C LEU A 153 20.54 17.01 -12.38
N GLN A 154 21.10 18.21 -12.38
CA GLN A 154 21.48 18.94 -13.60
C GLN A 154 22.52 18.17 -14.41
N LEU A 155 23.59 17.67 -13.78
CA LEU A 155 24.64 16.92 -14.45
C LEU A 155 24.11 15.61 -15.05
N ARG A 156 23.22 14.91 -14.34
CA ARG A 156 22.58 13.68 -14.86
C ARG A 156 21.77 13.98 -16.12
N LEU A 157 20.99 15.06 -16.12
CA LEU A 157 20.23 15.47 -17.30
C LEU A 157 21.16 15.90 -18.44
N GLN A 158 22.22 16.67 -18.14
CA GLN A 158 23.19 17.11 -19.14
C GLN A 158 23.87 15.92 -19.84
N LEU A 159 24.33 14.92 -19.07
CA LEU A 159 24.93 13.71 -19.64
C LEU A 159 23.97 12.94 -20.55
N LEU A 160 22.67 12.93 -20.24
CA LEU A 160 21.66 12.29 -21.08
C LEU A 160 21.47 13.03 -22.41
N LEU A 161 21.48 14.37 -22.37
CA LEU A 161 21.39 15.19 -23.59
C LEU A 161 22.64 15.02 -24.46
N GLU A 162 23.83 15.08 -23.86
CA GLU A 162 25.11 14.85 -24.56
C GLU A 162 25.15 13.44 -25.20
N LEU A 163 24.68 12.43 -24.47
CA LEU A 163 24.57 11.06 -25.00
C LEU A 163 23.65 11.00 -26.21
N LYS A 164 22.47 11.63 -26.14
CA LYS A 164 21.50 11.67 -27.23
C LYS A 164 22.06 12.35 -28.49
N ASP A 165 22.78 13.45 -28.31
CA ASP A 165 23.45 14.14 -29.41
C ASP A 165 24.53 13.24 -30.02
N THR A 166 25.35 12.60 -29.19
CA THR A 166 26.40 11.68 -29.63
C THR A 166 25.81 10.50 -30.43
N ILE A 167 24.72 9.89 -29.96
CA ILE A 167 24.03 8.80 -30.68
C ILE A 167 23.49 9.31 -32.03
N SER A 168 22.98 10.54 -32.08
CA SER A 168 22.42 11.14 -33.30
C SER A 168 23.50 11.43 -34.34
N GLU A 169 24.69 11.87 -33.91
CA GLU A 169 25.86 12.08 -34.77
C GLU A 169 26.35 10.76 -35.37
N LEU A 170 26.43 9.69 -34.57
CA LEU A 170 26.82 8.36 -35.05
C LEU A 170 25.85 7.82 -36.11
N LYS A 171 24.55 8.07 -35.95
CA LYS A 171 23.53 7.67 -36.94
C LYS A 171 23.60 8.46 -38.26
N ASN A 172 24.18 9.66 -38.27
CA ASN A 172 24.22 10.56 -39.44
C ASN A 172 25.62 11.13 -39.72
N PRO A 173 26.59 10.31 -40.19
CA PRO A 173 27.98 10.73 -40.41
C PRO A 173 28.21 11.77 -41.53
N LYS A 174 27.16 12.29 -42.19
CA LYS A 174 27.28 13.13 -43.41
C LYS A 174 27.69 14.59 -43.18
N HIS A 175 28.13 15.00 -41.99
CA HIS A 175 28.47 16.41 -41.72
C HIS A 175 29.99 16.71 -41.67
N ILE A 176 30.87 15.72 -41.88
CA ILE A 176 32.33 15.91 -41.76
C ILE A 176 33.04 16.13 -43.12
N GLU A 177 32.38 15.92 -44.26
CA GLU A 177 33.04 16.03 -45.58
C GLU A 177 33.12 17.48 -46.13
N ASN A 178 32.47 18.45 -45.48
CA ASN A 178 32.28 19.79 -46.05
C ASN A 178 33.39 20.80 -45.67
N GLU A 179 34.34 20.44 -44.80
CA GLU A 179 35.38 21.37 -44.31
C GLU A 179 36.80 21.06 -44.83
N LYS A 180 36.98 20.05 -45.68
CA LYS A 180 38.29 19.71 -46.30
C LYS A 180 38.46 20.16 -47.75
N LEU A 181 37.60 21.05 -48.26
CA LEU A 181 37.70 21.58 -49.62
C LEU A 181 37.60 23.11 -49.65
N THR A 182 38.62 23.76 -49.08
CA THR A 182 39.08 25.07 -49.54
C THR A 182 40.60 25.05 -49.50
N ILE A 183 41.18 24.70 -50.66
CA ILE A 183 42.58 24.98 -51.01
C ILE A 183 42.68 26.46 -51.38
#